data_AF-A0A504BJ59-F1
#
_entry.id   AF-A0A504BJ59-F1
#
_cell.length_a   1.000
_cell.length_b   1.000
_cell.length_c   1.000
_cell.angle_alpha   90.00
_cell.angle_beta   90.00
_cell.angle_gamma   90.00
#
_symmetry.space_group_name_H-M   'P 1'
#
loop_
_entity.id
_entity.type
_entity.pdbx_description
1 polymer ?
#
loop_
_entity_poly.entity_id
_entity_poly.type
_entity_poly.pdbx_seq_one_letter_code
_entity_poly.pdbx_strand_id
1 'polypeptide(L)'
;MLRRRWLPEKSFPSYAYLPGRQPHPVRDPAGHSYNSDAMLSAEISLDSDTFLWGLDLFNYGYYWEAHEAWEGLWQVADRGAPLRTLFKGLILLSAAGVKIREGKQAAAMRHAGRAAALLRRPMNTADHSFERALGMSPAALAEHAEAAARTPGALPPTALGQPQPVFEFILGPSSGGSPIRSQLRQTVIRRRRQE
;
A
#
# COMPACT_ATOMS: atom_id res chain seq x y z
N MET A 1 -4.99 9.18 16.34
CA MET A 1 -5.58 9.43 15.00
C MET A 1 -6.37 8.20 14.59
N LEU A 2 -7.62 8.35 14.14
CA LEU A 2 -8.43 7.22 13.67
C LEU A 2 -7.85 6.75 12.33
N ARG A 3 -7.40 5.49 12.24
CA ARG A 3 -6.96 4.89 10.97
C ARG A 3 -8.22 4.38 10.26
N ARG A 4 -8.66 5.06 9.21
CA ARG A 4 -9.81 4.61 8.42
C ARG A 4 -9.39 3.39 7.58
N ARG A 5 -10.30 2.43 7.44
CA ARG A 5 -10.18 1.35 6.46
C ARG A 5 -10.98 1.69 5.20
N TRP A 6 -10.35 1.56 4.05
CA TRP A 6 -10.95 1.78 2.73
C TRP A 6 -11.68 0.54 2.23
N LEU A 7 -11.22 -0.66 2.63
CA LEU A 7 -11.85 -1.95 2.33
C LEU A 7 -12.14 -2.70 3.65
N PRO A 8 -13.07 -2.21 4.49
CA PRO A 8 -13.33 -2.80 5.81
C PRO A 8 -13.81 -4.25 5.75
N GLU A 9 -14.42 -4.68 4.65
CA GLU A 9 -14.89 -6.04 4.39
C GLU A 9 -13.76 -7.06 4.18
N LYS A 10 -12.56 -6.62 3.78
CA LYS A 10 -11.40 -7.51 3.71
C LYS A 10 -10.83 -7.71 5.12
N SER A 11 -10.65 -8.95 5.56
CA SER A 11 -9.93 -9.21 6.81
C SER A 11 -8.43 -8.98 6.60
N PHE A 12 -7.75 -8.43 7.62
CA PHE A 12 -6.29 -8.38 7.59
C PHE A 12 -5.67 -9.78 7.69
N PRO A 13 -4.45 -9.97 7.15
CA PRO A 13 -3.68 -11.17 7.37
C PRO A 13 -3.51 -11.47 8.86
N SER A 14 -3.45 -12.76 9.21
CA SER A 14 -3.33 -13.22 10.60
C SER A 14 -2.05 -12.75 11.30
N TYR A 15 -1.04 -12.35 10.55
CA TYR A 15 0.16 -11.67 11.02
C TYR A 15 0.73 -10.77 9.93
N ALA A 16 1.46 -9.72 10.33
CA ALA A 16 2.29 -8.95 9.41
C ALA A 16 3.67 -9.58 9.32
N TYR A 17 4.07 -9.97 8.12
CA TYR A 17 5.33 -10.65 7.90
C TYR A 17 6.54 -9.78 8.26
N LEU A 18 7.42 -10.36 9.07
CA LEU A 18 8.72 -9.83 9.41
C LEU A 18 9.76 -10.94 9.17
N PRO A 19 10.76 -10.73 8.28
CA PRO A 19 11.73 -11.78 7.96
C PRO A 19 12.40 -12.38 9.20
N GLY A 20 12.43 -13.72 9.26
CA GLY A 20 13.02 -14.47 10.38
C GLY A 20 12.17 -14.55 11.65
N ARG A 21 10.91 -14.07 11.62
CA ARG A 21 10.00 -14.08 12.79
C ARG A 21 8.72 -14.87 12.57
N GLN A 22 8.20 -14.90 11.35
CA GLN A 22 6.98 -15.63 10.98
C GLN A 22 7.20 -16.48 9.71
N PRO A 23 6.35 -17.49 9.46
CA PRO A 23 6.31 -18.21 8.19
C PRO A 23 6.23 -17.24 7.00
N HIS A 24 6.93 -17.56 5.92
CA HIS A 24 6.91 -16.72 4.73
C HIS A 24 5.52 -16.78 4.07
N PRO A 25 4.83 -15.64 3.82
CA PRO A 25 3.43 -15.63 3.41
C PRO A 25 3.10 -16.50 2.20
N VAL A 26 3.94 -16.49 1.16
CA VAL A 26 3.69 -17.26 -0.08
C VAL A 26 4.57 -18.49 -0.26
N ARG A 27 5.66 -18.64 0.50
CA ARG A 27 6.68 -19.68 0.28
C ARG A 27 6.63 -20.79 1.32
N ASP A 28 6.02 -20.52 2.46
CA ASP A 28 5.89 -21.45 3.57
C ASP A 28 4.47 -22.03 3.58
N PRO A 29 4.27 -23.35 3.74
CA PRO A 29 2.95 -23.94 3.88
C PRO A 29 2.09 -23.38 5.02
N ALA A 30 2.71 -22.81 6.07
CA ALA A 30 2.02 -22.11 7.16
C ALA A 30 1.82 -20.61 6.87
N GLY A 31 2.17 -20.15 5.67
CA GLY A 31 2.06 -18.78 5.21
C GLY A 31 0.61 -18.33 5.00
N HIS A 32 0.29 -17.09 5.39
CA HIS A 32 -1.07 -16.54 5.28
C HIS A 32 -1.57 -16.30 3.83
N SER A 33 -0.68 -16.48 2.84
CA SER A 33 -0.96 -16.40 1.40
C SER A 33 -0.44 -17.62 0.65
N TYR A 34 -0.24 -18.75 1.33
CA TYR A 34 0.24 -19.96 0.67
C TYR A 34 -0.84 -20.51 -0.27
N ASN A 35 -0.46 -20.82 -1.51
CA ASN A 35 -1.38 -21.24 -2.59
C ASN A 35 -2.54 -20.28 -2.87
N SER A 36 -2.48 -19.01 -2.44
CA SER A 36 -3.46 -18.03 -2.90
C SER A 36 -3.14 -17.61 -4.32
N ASP A 37 -4.12 -17.68 -5.21
CA ASP A 37 -4.00 -17.05 -6.52
C ASP A 37 -3.85 -15.55 -6.27
N ALA A 38 -2.66 -15.03 -6.56
CA ALA A 38 -2.40 -13.59 -6.53
C ALA A 38 -3.50 -12.89 -7.34
N MET A 39 -3.93 -11.71 -6.91
CA MET A 39 -5.06 -10.99 -7.50
C MET A 39 -4.76 -10.62 -8.97
N LEU A 40 -5.06 -11.54 -9.90
CA LEU A 40 -4.55 -11.57 -11.29
C LEU A 40 -5.23 -10.56 -12.24
N SER A 41 -5.93 -9.56 -11.71
CA SER A 41 -6.46 -8.46 -12.51
C SER A 41 -6.47 -7.19 -11.68
N ALA A 42 -5.27 -6.61 -11.50
CA ALA A 42 -5.15 -5.31 -10.87
C ALA A 42 -5.34 -4.24 -11.94
N GLU A 43 -6.53 -3.63 -11.97
CA GLU A 43 -6.73 -2.39 -12.72
C GLU A 43 -5.77 -1.31 -12.19
N ILE A 44 -5.01 -0.70 -13.08
CA ILE A 44 -4.01 0.31 -12.73
C ILE A 44 -4.74 1.62 -12.46
N SER A 45 -5.18 1.81 -11.22
CA SER A 45 -5.88 3.03 -10.79
C SER A 45 -5.62 3.32 -9.31
N LEU A 46 -5.63 4.60 -8.96
CA LEU A 46 -5.56 5.10 -7.57
C LEU A 46 -6.88 4.96 -6.81
N ASP A 47 -7.93 4.49 -7.48
CA ASP A 47 -9.20 4.12 -6.86
C ASP A 47 -9.44 2.60 -6.90
N SER A 48 -8.48 1.82 -7.43
CA SER A 48 -8.58 0.36 -7.50
C SER A 48 -8.59 -0.28 -6.11
N ASP A 49 -9.31 -1.39 -5.96
CA ASP A 49 -9.31 -2.20 -4.73
C ASP A 49 -7.88 -2.62 -4.34
N THR A 50 -6.99 -2.88 -5.31
CA THR A 50 -5.59 -3.21 -5.03
C THR A 50 -4.84 -2.04 -4.39
N PHE A 51 -5.02 -0.82 -4.91
CA PHE A 51 -4.37 0.36 -4.36
C PHE A 51 -4.89 0.69 -2.95
N LEU A 52 -6.22 0.69 -2.78
CA LEU A 52 -6.87 0.93 -1.49
C LEU A 52 -6.50 -0.13 -0.45
N TRP A 53 -6.34 -1.39 -0.89
CA TRP A 53 -5.87 -2.46 -0.01
C TRP A 53 -4.44 -2.22 0.47
N GLY A 54 -3.55 -1.75 -0.40
CA GLY A 54 -2.20 -1.36 -0.01
C GLY A 54 -2.18 -0.20 1.01
N LEU A 55 -3.10 0.77 0.89
CA LEU A 55 -3.26 1.84 1.88
C LEU A 55 -3.67 1.28 3.25
N ASP A 56 -4.68 0.41 3.29
CA ASP A 56 -5.13 -0.25 4.52
C ASP A 56 -3.99 -1.03 5.17
N LEU A 57 -3.29 -1.88 4.41
CA LEU A 57 -2.17 -2.66 4.92
C LEU A 57 -1.04 -1.77 5.47
N PHE A 58 -0.64 -0.75 4.71
CA PHE A 58 0.44 0.16 5.09
C PHE A 58 0.09 0.92 6.38
N ASN A 59 -1.12 1.49 6.41
CA ASN A 59 -1.61 2.25 7.55
C ASN A 59 -1.74 1.38 8.80
N TYR A 60 -1.88 0.07 8.69
CA TYR A 60 -1.95 -0.82 9.85
C TYR A 60 -0.63 -1.55 10.15
N GLY A 61 0.47 -1.23 9.47
CA GLY A 61 1.80 -1.79 9.77
C GLY A 61 2.10 -3.14 9.09
N TYR A 62 1.25 -3.59 8.17
CA TYR A 62 1.45 -4.73 7.28
C TYR A 62 2.32 -4.34 6.09
N TYR A 63 3.53 -3.85 6.37
CA TYR A 63 4.38 -3.22 5.35
C TYR A 63 4.84 -4.17 4.26
N TRP A 64 5.10 -5.45 4.57
CA TRP A 64 5.46 -6.40 3.54
C TRP A 64 4.26 -6.70 2.63
N GLU A 65 3.07 -6.84 3.20
CA GLU A 65 1.87 -7.10 2.43
C GLU A 65 1.47 -5.89 1.56
N ALA A 66 1.65 -4.67 2.08
CA ALA A 66 1.46 -3.45 1.30
C ALA A 66 2.45 -3.36 0.13
N HIS A 67 3.70 -3.78 0.35
CA HIS A 67 4.71 -3.90 -0.71
C HIS A 67 4.23 -4.81 -1.84
N GLU A 68 3.75 -6.01 -1.52
CA GLU A 68 3.26 -6.97 -2.53
C GLU A 68 2.04 -6.42 -3.28
N ALA A 69 1.09 -5.81 -2.56
CA ALA A 69 -0.11 -5.23 -3.16
C ALA A 69 0.24 -4.17 -4.22
N TRP A 70 1.18 -3.27 -3.90
CA TRP A 70 1.64 -2.25 -4.84
C TRP A 70 2.64 -2.78 -5.88
N GLU A 71 3.35 -3.88 -5.62
CA GLU A 71 4.21 -4.52 -6.63
C GLU A 71 3.40 -5.05 -7.81
N GLY A 72 2.23 -5.66 -7.56
CA GLY A 72 1.32 -6.07 -8.62
C GLY A 72 0.95 -4.91 -9.56
N LEU A 73 0.54 -3.76 -9.01
CA LEU A 73 0.25 -2.54 -9.78
C LEU A 73 1.48 -1.99 -10.51
N TRP A 74 2.65 -2.02 -9.86
CA TRP A 74 3.89 -1.57 -10.46
C TRP A 74 4.31 -2.44 -11.65
N GLN A 75 4.10 -3.75 -11.60
CA GLN A 75 4.47 -4.66 -12.68
C GLN A 75 3.71 -4.35 -13.96
N VAL A 76 2.40 -4.13 -13.86
CA VAL A 76 1.52 -3.86 -15.00
C VAL A 76 1.53 -2.40 -15.48
N ALA A 77 1.96 -1.44 -14.65
CA ALA A 77 2.05 -0.03 -15.04
C ALA A 77 3.07 0.23 -16.16
N ASP A 78 2.72 1.07 -17.13
CA ASP A 78 3.59 1.38 -18.27
C ASP A 78 4.96 1.93 -17.85
N ARG A 79 6.00 1.55 -18.62
CA ARG A 79 7.35 2.08 -18.41
C ARG A 79 7.35 3.59 -18.66
N GLY A 80 7.91 4.35 -17.72
CA GLY A 80 7.96 5.81 -17.80
C GLY A 80 6.68 6.52 -17.33
N ALA A 81 5.59 5.80 -17.08
CA ALA A 81 4.38 6.41 -16.55
C ALA A 81 4.58 6.94 -15.11
N PRO A 82 4.04 8.13 -14.78
CA PRO A 82 4.09 8.68 -13.42
C PRO A 82 3.60 7.71 -12.34
N LEU A 83 2.55 6.94 -12.61
CA LEU A 83 2.02 5.93 -11.69
C LEU A 83 3.06 4.85 -11.36
N ARG A 84 3.84 4.40 -12.35
CA ARG A 84 4.90 3.42 -12.12
C ARG A 84 5.98 3.98 -11.19
N THR A 85 6.33 5.26 -11.33
CA THR A 85 7.26 5.94 -10.42
C THR A 85 6.69 6.05 -9.02
N LEU A 86 5.42 6.46 -8.89
CA LEU A 86 4.72 6.53 -7.61
C LEU A 86 4.71 5.18 -6.89
N PHE A 87 4.24 4.11 -7.55
CA PHE A 87 4.20 2.77 -6.96
C PHE A 87 5.59 2.30 -6.55
N LYS A 88 6.64 2.58 -7.36
CA LYS A 88 8.01 2.22 -6.95
C LYS A 88 8.45 2.96 -5.68
N GLY A 89 8.04 4.22 -5.51
CA GLY A 89 8.25 4.98 -4.27
C GLY A 89 7.55 4.32 -3.08
N LEU A 90 6.27 4.00 -3.22
CA LEU A 90 5.45 3.36 -2.17
C LEU A 90 5.96 1.95 -1.78
N ILE A 91 6.43 1.16 -2.75
CA ILE A 91 7.06 -0.16 -2.54
C ILE A 91 8.35 -0.02 -1.71
N LEU A 92 9.18 0.98 -2.01
CA LEU A 92 10.41 1.24 -1.26
C LEU A 92 10.13 1.81 0.13
N LEU A 93 9.10 2.65 0.26
CA LEU A 93 8.63 3.14 1.56
C LEU A 93 8.16 1.99 2.45
N SER A 94 7.40 1.04 1.88
CA SER A 94 6.98 -0.17 2.56
C SER A 94 8.18 -1.02 3.00
N ALA A 95 9.17 -1.20 2.13
CA ALA A 95 10.42 -1.88 2.50
C ALA A 95 11.16 -1.16 3.64
N ALA A 96 11.15 0.18 3.68
CA ALA A 96 11.69 0.93 4.80
C ALA A 96 10.94 0.63 6.10
N GLY A 97 9.60 0.58 6.07
CA GLY A 97 8.77 0.18 7.23
C GLY A 97 9.11 -1.20 7.77
N VAL A 98 9.33 -2.19 6.87
CA VAL A 98 9.82 -3.52 7.27
C VAL A 98 11.18 -3.41 7.97
N LYS A 99 12.13 -2.66 7.40
CA LYS A 99 13.49 -2.51 7.98
C LYS A 99 13.48 -1.78 9.32
N ILE A 100 12.60 -0.80 9.52
CA ILE A 100 12.41 -0.17 10.83
C ILE A 100 11.94 -1.23 11.83
N ARG A 101 10.91 -2.03 11.49
CA ARG A 101 10.42 -3.12 12.36
C ARG A 101 11.45 -4.21 12.64
N GLU A 102 12.39 -4.45 11.72
CA GLU A 102 13.53 -5.36 11.94
C GLU A 102 14.64 -4.76 12.84
N GLY A 103 14.54 -3.47 13.21
CA GLY A 103 15.61 -2.76 13.92
C GLY A 103 16.83 -2.44 13.04
N LYS A 104 16.69 -2.50 11.70
CA LYS A 104 17.77 -2.34 10.73
C LYS A 104 17.81 -0.91 10.18
N GLN A 105 18.17 0.06 11.02
CA GLN A 105 18.10 1.49 10.71
C GLN A 105 18.84 1.88 9.42
N ALA A 106 20.09 1.44 9.21
CA ALA A 106 20.83 1.76 7.99
C ALA A 106 20.14 1.26 6.71
N ALA A 107 19.52 0.08 6.76
CA ALA A 107 18.75 -0.45 5.64
C ALA A 107 17.45 0.33 5.43
N ALA A 108 16.78 0.73 6.51
CA ALA A 108 15.60 1.60 6.46
C ALA A 108 15.91 2.94 5.80
N MET A 109 16.99 3.61 6.22
CA MET A 109 17.43 4.90 5.64
C MET A 109 17.72 4.77 4.14
N ARG A 110 18.37 3.70 3.71
CA ARG A 110 18.62 3.45 2.27
C ARG A 110 17.32 3.30 1.47
N HIS A 111 16.34 2.57 2.00
CA HIS A 111 15.05 2.40 1.32
C HIS A 111 14.23 3.70 1.33
N ALA A 112 14.19 4.40 2.46
CA ALA A 112 13.50 5.68 2.60
C ALA A 112 14.08 6.76 1.67
N GLY A 113 15.41 6.91 1.62
CA GLY A 113 16.05 7.88 0.72
C GLY A 113 15.80 7.57 -0.76
N ARG A 114 15.78 6.30 -1.16
CA ARG A 114 15.40 5.91 -2.54
C ARG A 114 13.93 6.15 -2.83
N ALA A 115 13.04 5.89 -1.86
CA ALA A 115 11.62 6.21 -1.98
C ALA A 115 11.43 7.72 -2.16
N ALA A 116 12.06 8.52 -1.29
CA ALA A 116 12.01 9.97 -1.31
C ALA A 116 12.52 10.56 -2.63
N ALA A 117 13.63 10.03 -3.16
CA ALA A 117 14.16 10.44 -4.46
C ALA A 117 13.19 10.20 -5.63
N LEU A 118 12.34 9.16 -5.56
CA LEU A 118 11.29 8.91 -6.56
C LEU A 118 10.08 9.81 -6.34
N LEU A 119 9.65 9.97 -5.09
CA LEU A 119 8.48 10.75 -4.72
C LEU A 119 8.66 12.26 -4.96
N ARG A 120 9.90 12.76 -4.88
CA ARG A 120 10.24 14.14 -5.23
C ARG A 120 10.42 14.38 -6.73
N ARG A 121 10.37 13.33 -7.58
CA ARG A 121 10.48 13.55 -9.03
C ARG A 121 9.29 14.36 -9.54
N PRO A 122 9.52 15.33 -10.43
CA PRO A 122 8.42 16.00 -11.11
C PRO A 122 7.64 14.96 -11.91
N MET A 123 6.41 14.73 -11.49
CA MET A 123 5.45 13.87 -12.14
C MET A 123 4.35 14.79 -12.65
N ASN A 124 4.24 14.95 -13.98
CA ASN A 124 3.22 15.81 -14.56
C ASN A 124 1.84 15.17 -14.38
N THR A 125 1.21 15.46 -13.24
CA THR A 125 -0.17 15.08 -12.96
C THR A 125 -1.01 16.34 -13.02
N ALA A 126 -1.81 16.49 -14.07
CA ALA A 126 -2.62 17.69 -14.32
C ALA A 126 -3.53 18.07 -13.14
N ASP A 127 -3.93 17.09 -12.31
CA ASP A 127 -5.04 17.24 -11.37
C ASP A 127 -4.69 17.02 -9.89
N HIS A 128 -3.42 17.06 -9.48
CA HIS A 128 -3.02 16.72 -8.09
C HIS A 128 -3.56 15.34 -7.63
N SER A 129 -3.76 14.40 -8.57
CA SER A 129 -4.41 13.12 -8.30
C SER A 129 -3.66 12.29 -7.26
N PHE A 130 -2.33 12.37 -7.25
CA PHE A 130 -1.49 11.67 -6.26
C PHE A 130 -1.67 12.24 -4.86
N GLU A 131 -1.76 13.56 -4.74
CA GLU A 131 -1.98 14.20 -3.45
C GLU A 131 -3.35 13.85 -2.87
N ARG A 132 -4.40 13.85 -3.70
CA ARG A 132 -5.73 13.40 -3.27
C ARG A 132 -5.71 11.94 -2.82
N ALA A 133 -5.07 11.06 -3.59
CA ALA A 133 -5.02 9.63 -3.31
C ALA A 133 -4.18 9.29 -2.06
N LEU A 134 -3.12 10.05 -1.78
CA LEU A 134 -2.24 9.82 -0.63
C LEU A 134 -2.64 10.63 0.61
N GLY A 135 -3.51 11.63 0.47
CA GLY A 135 -3.86 12.58 1.54
C GLY A 135 -2.80 13.65 1.81
N MET A 136 -1.70 13.64 1.05
CA MET A 136 -0.60 14.59 1.11
C MET A 136 0.21 14.56 -0.18
N SER A 137 0.98 15.61 -0.45
CA SER A 137 1.85 15.63 -1.62
C SER A 137 2.92 14.52 -1.55
N PRO A 138 3.33 13.94 -2.68
CA PRO A 138 4.45 12.99 -2.72
C PRO A 138 5.74 13.55 -2.09
N ALA A 139 5.99 14.86 -2.22
CA ALA A 139 7.12 15.52 -1.58
C ALA A 139 7.01 15.53 -0.05
N ALA A 140 5.84 15.83 0.52
CA ALA A 140 5.62 15.73 1.96
C ALA A 140 5.79 14.29 2.46
N LEU A 141 5.29 13.31 1.71
CA LEU A 141 5.47 11.89 2.02
C LEU A 141 6.97 11.50 2.04
N ALA A 142 7.77 12.06 1.14
CA ALA A 142 9.22 11.86 1.09
C ALA A 142 9.92 12.35 2.37
N GLU A 143 9.55 13.54 2.86
CA GLU A 143 10.10 14.08 4.12
C GLU A 143 9.78 13.19 5.31
N HIS A 144 8.51 12.76 5.43
CA HIS A 144 8.07 11.88 6.51
C HIS A 144 8.77 10.52 6.46
N ALA A 145 8.98 9.95 5.26
CA ALA A 145 9.68 8.70 5.08
C ALA A 145 11.12 8.76 5.59
N GLU A 146 11.86 9.82 5.24
CA GLU A 146 13.24 10.01 5.67
C GLU A 146 13.33 10.29 7.18
N ALA A 147 12.41 11.10 7.73
CA ALA A 147 12.36 11.39 9.16
C ALA A 147 12.15 10.12 9.99
N ALA A 148 11.17 9.29 9.62
CA ALA A 148 10.88 8.03 10.32
C ALA A 148 12.05 7.04 10.27
N ALA A 149 12.81 7.01 9.18
CA ALA A 149 13.97 6.13 9.05
C ALA A 149 15.20 6.63 9.82
N ARG A 150 15.36 7.95 9.99
CA ARG A 150 16.46 8.56 10.77
C ARG A 150 16.26 8.36 12.26
N THR A 151 15.05 8.60 12.75
CA THR A 151 14.73 8.54 14.18
C THR A 151 13.56 7.58 14.39
N PRO A 152 13.78 6.27 14.22
CA PRO A 152 12.72 5.30 14.48
C PRO A 152 12.35 5.39 15.96
N GLY A 153 11.06 5.61 16.24
CA GLY A 153 10.53 5.57 17.60
C GLY A 153 10.81 4.22 18.27
N ALA A 154 10.79 4.19 19.61
CA ALA A 154 10.93 2.94 20.35
C ALA A 154 9.82 1.97 19.92
N LEU A 155 10.21 0.82 19.37
CA LEU A 155 9.27 -0.20 18.92
C LEU A 155 8.89 -1.10 20.10
N PRO A 156 7.63 -1.09 20.56
CA PRO A 156 7.20 -2.06 21.55
C PRO A 156 7.18 -3.48 20.95
N PRO A 157 7.21 -4.53 21.79
CA PRO A 157 7.03 -5.90 21.33
C PRO A 157 5.78 -6.02 20.46
N THR A 158 5.92 -6.53 19.24
CA THR A 158 4.79 -6.75 18.34
C THR A 158 4.12 -8.09 18.67
N ALA A 159 2.88 -8.06 19.13
CA ALA A 159 2.06 -9.27 19.26
C ALA A 159 1.66 -9.79 17.86
N LEU A 160 1.55 -11.12 17.73
CA LEU A 160 1.09 -11.74 16.48
C LEU A 160 -0.31 -11.22 16.13
N GLY A 161 -0.53 -10.84 14.87
CA GLY A 161 -1.80 -10.26 14.41
C GLY A 161 -2.07 -8.81 14.83
N GLN A 162 -1.14 -8.16 15.55
CA GLN A 162 -1.24 -6.75 15.96
C GLN A 162 0.04 -5.99 15.58
N PRO A 163 0.33 -5.85 14.28
CA PRO A 163 1.49 -5.07 13.83
C PRO A 163 1.44 -3.63 14.34
N GLN A 164 2.61 -3.13 14.74
CA GLN A 164 2.78 -1.76 15.16
C GLN A 164 3.19 -0.90 13.97
N PRO A 165 2.41 0.14 13.62
CA PRO A 165 2.83 1.09 12.60
C PRO A 165 3.99 1.95 13.09
N VAL A 166 4.94 2.23 12.20
CA VAL A 166 6.20 2.95 12.49
C VAL A 166 6.26 4.34 11.85
N PHE A 167 5.24 4.69 11.06
CA PHE A 167 5.08 6.00 10.46
C PHE A 167 4.00 6.79 11.20
N GLU A 168 4.28 8.06 11.49
CA GLU A 168 3.38 8.98 12.21
C GLU A 168 2.30 9.60 11.31
N PHE A 169 2.35 9.34 10.00
CA PHE A 169 1.33 9.74 9.05
C PHE A 169 0.40 8.59 8.67
N ILE A 170 -0.76 8.95 8.13
CA ILE A 170 -1.74 8.04 7.54
C ILE A 170 -1.85 8.39 6.06
N LEU A 171 -1.80 7.37 5.19
CA LEU A 171 -2.03 7.53 3.77
C LEU A 171 -3.53 7.44 3.44
N GLY A 172 -3.95 8.20 2.44
CA GLY A 172 -5.32 8.21 1.94
C GLY A 172 -6.00 9.56 2.14
N PRO A 173 -7.09 9.85 1.39
CA PRO A 173 -7.78 11.14 1.46
C PRO A 173 -8.21 11.53 2.89
N SER A 174 -7.79 12.71 3.33
CA SER A 174 -8.20 13.33 4.59
C SER A 174 -9.60 13.95 4.46
N SER A 175 -10.65 13.15 4.63
CA SER A 175 -12.05 13.58 4.83
C SER A 175 -12.78 14.26 3.63
N GLY A 176 -13.85 13.63 3.13
CA GLY A 176 -14.97 14.34 2.46
C GLY A 176 -15.60 13.69 1.24
N GLY A 177 -14.85 12.91 0.44
CA GLY A 177 -15.38 12.25 -0.75
C GLY A 177 -15.53 10.75 -0.51
N SER A 178 -16.75 10.26 -0.37
CA SER A 178 -16.99 8.85 -0.69
C SER A 178 -16.73 8.70 -2.19
N PRO A 179 -15.86 7.79 -2.67
CA PRO A 179 -15.88 7.48 -4.08
C PRO A 179 -17.28 6.91 -4.36
N ILE A 180 -18.06 7.66 -5.15
CA ILE A 180 -19.32 7.17 -5.67
C ILE A 180 -18.94 5.96 -6.52
N ARG A 181 -19.15 4.75 -5.98
CA ARG A 181 -19.16 3.51 -6.77
C ARG A 181 -20.23 3.73 -7.83
N SER A 182 -19.82 4.05 -9.06
CA SER A 182 -20.73 3.98 -10.19
C SER A 182 -21.14 2.52 -10.33
N GLN A 183 -22.34 2.20 -9.85
CA GLN A 183 -23.00 0.93 -10.15
C GLN A 183 -23.22 0.89 -11.66
N LEU A 184 -22.24 0.36 -12.40
CA LEU A 184 -22.47 -0.03 -13.78
C LEU A 184 -23.42 -1.22 -13.76
N ARG A 185 -24.65 -0.88 -14.15
CA ARG A 185 -25.82 -1.73 -14.30
C ARG A 185 -25.45 -3.05 -14.96
N GLN A 186 -25.80 -4.15 -14.30
CA GLN A 186 -26.02 -5.42 -14.99
C GLN A 186 -27.19 -5.21 -15.97
N THR A 187 -26.87 -5.05 -17.25
CA THR A 187 -27.86 -5.14 -18.32
C THR A 187 -28.28 -6.60 -18.44
N VAL A 188 -29.33 -6.98 -17.71
CA VAL A 188 -30.05 -8.22 -17.96
C VAL A 188 -30.76 -8.07 -19.30
N ILE A 189 -30.19 -8.67 -20.35
CA ILE A 189 -30.86 -8.85 -21.63
C ILE A 189 -32.03 -9.83 -21.40
N ARG A 190 -33.23 -9.29 -21.26
CA ARG A 190 -34.46 -10.09 -21.35
C ARG A 190 -34.61 -10.59 -22.79
N ARG A 191 -34.40 -11.89 -23.02
CA ARG A 191 -34.85 -12.56 -24.25
C ARG A 191 -36.39 -12.43 -24.33
N ARG A 192 -36.89 -11.71 -25.33
CA ARG A 192 -38.27 -11.89 -25.81
C ARG A 192 -38.37 -13.28 -26.43
N ARG A 193 -39.23 -14.14 -25.88
CA ARG A 193 -39.93 -15.14 -26.68
C ARG A 193 -41.00 -14.39 -27.46
N GLN A 194 -40.98 -14.50 -28.78
CA GLN A 194 -42.21 -14.50 -29.56
C GLN A 194 -42.34 -15.90 -30.16
N GLU A 195 -43.52 -16.46 -29.93
CA GLU A 195 -44.30 -17.41 -30.72
C GLU A 195 -43.56 -18.58 -31.39
#